data_AF-A0A958GGI3-F1
#
_entry.id   AF-A0A958GGI3-F1
#
_cell.length_a   1.000
_cell.length_b   1.000
_cell.length_c   1.000
_cell.angle_alpha   90.00
_cell.angle_beta   90.00
_cell.angle_gamma   90.00
#
_symmetry.space_group_name_H-M   'P 1'
#
loop_
_entity.id
_entity.type
_entity.pdbx_description
1 polymer ?
#
loop_
_entity_poly.entity_id
_entity_poly.type
_entity_poly.pdbx_seq_one_letter_code
_entity_poly.pdbx_strand_id
1 'polypeptide(L)'
;MSIAQLTVGDRVSAYGRLIRFSHSIFALPFVLAMCVICAENYPFSVMQGVWILFAVVSARSAAMAFNRIVDRYIDAKNPRTAGREIPSGEVGVREAVVFCTASCLLFLLSSWQLGAHCLVVAPFVLIVLLGYSFTKRFTSYSHIV
;
A
#
# COMPACT_ATOMS: atom_id res chain seq x y z
N MET A 1 20.45 -29.10 -6.35
CA MET A 1 21.73 -28.84 -5.69
C MET A 1 21.73 -27.37 -5.25
N SER A 2 21.97 -27.14 -3.96
CA SER A 2 22.16 -25.85 -3.28
C SER A 2 20.96 -24.92 -3.09
N ILE A 3 20.30 -25.10 -1.95
CA ILE A 3 19.55 -24.06 -1.24
C ILE A 3 20.59 -23.04 -0.77
N ALA A 4 20.90 -22.05 -1.61
CA ALA A 4 21.74 -20.93 -1.22
C ALA A 4 21.01 -20.16 -0.11
N GLN A 5 21.64 -20.12 1.06
CA GLN A 5 21.20 -19.36 2.21
C GLN A 5 21.16 -17.87 1.83
N LEU A 6 19.97 -17.37 1.49
CA LEU A 6 19.75 -15.93 1.33
C LEU A 6 20.03 -15.26 2.67
N THR A 7 21.05 -14.42 2.68
CA THR A 7 21.46 -13.58 3.81
C THR A 7 20.27 -12.75 4.27
N VAL A 8 20.14 -12.48 5.59
CA VAL A 8 19.05 -11.66 6.15
C VAL A 8 18.93 -10.31 5.41
N GLY A 9 20.07 -9.75 4.97
CA GLY A 9 20.12 -8.52 4.15
C GLY A 9 19.43 -8.64 2.78
N ASP A 10 19.51 -9.78 2.11
CA ASP A 10 18.86 -10.00 0.80
C ASP A 10 17.35 -10.14 0.97
N ARG A 11 16.89 -10.77 2.06
CA ARG A 11 15.47 -10.80 2.43
C ARG A 11 14.95 -9.41 2.78
N VAL A 12 15.69 -8.62 3.55
CA VAL A 12 15.32 -7.22 3.87
C VAL A 12 15.28 -6.36 2.60
N SER A 13 16.21 -6.57 1.66
CA SER A 13 16.21 -5.90 0.35
C SER A 13 15.02 -6.35 -0.52
N ALA A 14 14.62 -7.62 -0.46
CA ALA A 14 13.41 -8.13 -1.13
C ALA A 14 12.12 -7.56 -0.52
N TYR A 15 12.00 -7.52 0.81
CA TYR A 15 10.91 -6.83 1.51
C TYR A 15 10.91 -5.33 1.21
N GLY A 16 12.08 -4.70 1.11
CA GLY A 16 12.26 -3.29 0.74
C GLY A 16 11.95 -2.99 -0.73
N ARG A 17 12.04 -3.97 -1.64
CA ARG A 17 11.54 -3.85 -3.03
C ARG A 17 10.02 -4.07 -3.12
N LEU A 18 9.48 -4.92 -2.24
CA LEU A 18 8.04 -5.13 -2.09
C LEU A 18 7.35 -3.85 -1.60
N ILE A 19 7.98 -3.19 -0.62
CA ILE A 19 7.63 -1.83 -0.21
C ILE A 19 8.25 -0.86 -1.21
N ARG A 20 7.58 -0.59 -2.33
CA ARG A 20 7.98 0.51 -3.23
C ARG A 20 7.83 1.87 -2.53
N PHE A 21 8.68 2.19 -1.56
CA PHE A 21 8.77 3.51 -0.93
C PHE A 21 8.93 4.62 -1.98
N SER A 22 9.61 4.33 -3.09
CA SER A 22 9.78 5.22 -4.23
C SER A 22 8.44 5.69 -4.83
N HIS A 23 7.36 4.90 -4.76
CA HIS A 23 6.05 5.31 -5.27
C HIS A 23 5.21 6.07 -4.23
N SER A 24 5.52 5.93 -2.95
CA SER A 24 4.89 6.72 -1.88
C SER A 24 5.43 8.15 -1.85
N ILE A 25 6.69 8.36 -2.26
CA ILE A 25 7.29 9.71 -2.41
C ILE A 25 6.45 10.59 -3.34
N PHE A 26 5.89 10.04 -4.42
CA PHE A 26 5.05 10.80 -5.34
C PHE A 26 3.70 11.22 -4.74
N ALA A 27 3.25 10.62 -3.65
CA ALA A 27 2.04 11.04 -2.96
C ALA A 27 2.31 12.21 -1.99
N LEU A 28 3.55 12.41 -1.56
CA LEU A 28 3.93 13.44 -0.58
C LEU A 28 3.57 14.87 -1.01
N PRO A 29 3.79 15.31 -2.28
CA PRO A 29 3.45 16.67 -2.67
C PRO A 29 1.95 16.97 -2.52
N PHE A 30 1.07 16.02 -2.84
CA PHE A 30 -0.38 16.18 -2.72
C PHE A 30 -0.80 16.29 -1.25
N VAL A 31 -0.22 15.45 -0.41
CA VAL A 31 -0.50 15.45 1.03
C VAL A 31 -0.01 16.73 1.68
N LEU A 32 1.22 17.17 1.34
CA LEU A 32 1.78 18.42 1.84
C LEU A 32 0.98 19.64 1.36
N ALA A 33 0.53 19.65 0.09
CA ALA A 33 -0.33 20.70 -0.42
C ALA A 33 -1.65 20.78 0.37
N MET A 34 -2.29 19.64 0.65
CA MET A 34 -3.48 19.59 1.49
C MET A 34 -3.21 20.08 2.92
N CYS A 35 -2.06 19.71 3.52
CA CYS A 35 -1.67 20.22 4.83
C CYS A 35 -1.51 21.74 4.82
N VAL A 36 -0.88 22.32 3.79
CA VAL A 36 -0.70 23.78 3.66
C VAL A 36 -2.06 24.48 3.53
N ILE A 37 -2.96 23.97 2.69
CA ILE A 37 -4.30 24.54 2.50
C ILE A 37 -5.11 24.48 3.82
N CYS A 38 -5.02 23.38 4.55
CA CYS A 38 -5.75 23.22 5.82
C CYS A 38 -5.10 23.97 6.99
N ALA A 39 -3.80 24.28 6.92
CA ALA A 39 -3.03 24.87 8.02
C ALA A 39 -3.62 26.21 8.51
N GLU A 40 -4.22 26.99 7.61
CA GLU A 40 -4.77 28.31 7.93
C GLU A 40 -5.94 28.24 8.93
N ASN A 41 -6.74 27.18 8.85
CA ASN A 41 -7.92 26.99 9.69
C ASN A 41 -7.73 25.91 10.76
N TYR A 42 -6.80 24.99 10.55
CA TYR A 42 -6.54 23.84 11.40
C TYR A 42 -5.03 23.70 11.63
N PRO A 43 -4.46 24.39 12.65
CA PRO A 43 -3.06 24.21 12.98
C PRO A 43 -2.82 22.76 13.41
N PHE A 44 -1.87 22.10 12.76
CA PHE A 44 -1.52 20.71 13.04
C PHE A 44 -0.15 20.61 13.73
N SER A 45 0.00 19.63 14.61
CA SER A 45 1.28 19.33 15.25
C SER A 45 2.20 18.55 14.32
N VAL A 46 3.52 18.64 14.56
CA VAL A 46 4.52 17.81 13.87
C VAL A 46 4.18 16.32 13.98
N MET A 47 3.66 15.89 15.12
CA MET A 47 3.24 14.51 15.35
C MET A 47 2.08 14.10 14.45
N GLN A 48 1.09 14.98 14.23
CA GLN A 48 0.02 14.72 13.26
C GLN A 48 0.58 14.59 11.84
N GLY A 49 1.57 15.41 11.46
CA GLY A 49 2.31 15.25 10.20
C GLY A 49 2.93 13.86 10.04
N VAL A 50 3.54 13.33 11.11
CA VAL A 50 4.11 11.97 11.12
C VAL A 50 3.03 10.89 10.92
N TRP A 51 1.88 11.02 11.60
CA TRP A 51 0.77 10.07 11.42
C TRP A 51 0.14 10.14 10.04
N ILE A 52 0.07 11.33 9.43
CA ILE A 52 -0.36 11.48 8.04
C ILE A 52 0.59 10.73 7.10
N LEU A 53 1.91 10.84 7.31
CA LEU A 53 2.89 10.09 6.50
C LEU A 53 2.70 8.58 6.64
N PHE A 54 2.54 8.08 7.87
CA PHE A 54 2.25 6.66 8.10
C PHE A 54 0.94 6.23 7.44
N ALA A 55 -0.11 7.04 7.51
CA ALA A 55 -1.39 6.74 6.85
C ALA A 55 -1.23 6.63 5.32
N VAL A 56 -0.51 7.56 4.69
CA VAL A 56 -0.31 7.56 3.23
C VAL A 56 0.52 6.37 2.77
N VAL A 57 1.64 6.10 3.47
CA VAL A 57 2.53 4.99 3.11
C VAL A 57 1.83 3.65 3.32
N SER A 58 1.11 3.48 4.42
CA SER A 58 0.39 2.23 4.73
C SER A 58 -0.78 1.99 3.79
N ALA A 59 -1.59 3.00 3.47
CA ALA A 59 -2.69 2.89 2.51
C ALA A 59 -2.20 2.47 1.11
N ARG A 60 -1.11 3.09 0.62
CA ARG A 60 -0.53 2.75 -0.68
C ARG A 60 0.08 1.36 -0.68
N SER A 61 0.74 0.98 0.41
CA SER A 61 1.32 -0.36 0.57
C SER A 61 0.25 -1.44 0.62
N ALA A 62 -0.86 -1.21 1.34
CA ALA A 62 -2.01 -2.10 1.39
C ALA A 62 -2.63 -2.29 0.00
N ALA A 63 -2.91 -1.19 -0.72
CA ALA A 63 -3.45 -1.24 -2.07
C ALA A 63 -2.53 -2.04 -3.01
N MET A 64 -1.23 -1.71 -3.06
CA MET A 64 -0.28 -2.42 -3.93
C MET A 64 -0.14 -3.91 -3.58
N ALA A 65 -0.09 -4.26 -2.29
CA ALA A 65 -0.03 -5.65 -1.86
C ALA A 65 -1.29 -6.41 -2.29
N PHE A 66 -2.46 -5.83 -2.05
CA PHE A 66 -3.74 -6.41 -2.42
C PHE A 66 -3.88 -6.60 -3.93
N ASN A 67 -3.53 -5.57 -4.71
CA ASN A 67 -3.47 -5.62 -6.18
C ASN A 67 -2.64 -6.83 -6.65
N ARG A 68 -1.43 -7.02 -6.10
CA ARG A 68 -0.56 -8.14 -6.49
C ARG A 68 -1.12 -9.50 -6.05
N ILE A 69 -1.81 -9.59 -4.92
CA ILE A 69 -2.47 -10.83 -4.45
C ILE A 69 -3.61 -11.22 -5.39
N VAL A 70 -4.48 -10.27 -5.75
CA VAL A 70 -5.66 -10.51 -6.61
C VAL A 70 -5.26 -10.74 -8.06
N ASP A 71 -4.29 -9.99 -8.57
CA ASP A 71 -3.86 -10.06 -9.97
C ASP A 71 -2.85 -11.19 -10.23
N ARG A 72 -2.40 -11.95 -9.21
CA ARG A 72 -1.34 -12.99 -9.32
C ARG A 72 -1.50 -13.95 -10.50
N TYR A 73 -2.71 -14.43 -10.77
CA TYR A 73 -2.99 -15.42 -11.82
C TYR A 73 -3.02 -14.79 -13.21
N ILE A 74 -3.40 -13.50 -13.27
CA ILE A 74 -3.45 -12.72 -14.50
C ILE A 74 -2.03 -12.26 -14.85
N ASP A 75 -1.30 -11.76 -13.85
CA ASP A 75 0.09 -11.33 -13.97
C ASP A 75 1.03 -12.48 -14.37
N ALA A 76 0.77 -13.70 -13.90
CA ALA A 76 1.53 -14.91 -14.28
C ALA A 76 1.37 -15.30 -15.75
N LYS A 77 0.23 -14.95 -16.40
CA LYS A 77 -0.04 -15.26 -17.80
C LYS A 77 0.50 -14.22 -18.76
N ASN A 78 0.91 -13.05 -18.26
CA ASN A 78 1.37 -11.94 -19.10
C ASN A 78 2.92 -11.91 -19.12
N PRO A 79 3.55 -12.07 -20.30
CA PRO A 79 5.02 -12.08 -20.44
C PRO A 79 5.72 -10.86 -19.82
N ARG A 80 5.03 -9.72 -19.76
CA ARG A 80 5.55 -8.46 -19.20
C ARG A 80 5.57 -8.42 -17.66
N THR A 81 4.73 -9.21 -16.99
CA THR A 81 4.56 -9.17 -15.52
C THR A 81 4.86 -10.52 -14.85
N ALA A 82 5.20 -11.54 -15.63
CA ALA A 82 5.57 -12.86 -15.15
C ALA A 82 6.75 -12.85 -14.16
N GLY A 83 7.66 -11.88 -14.26
CA GLY A 83 8.80 -11.71 -13.35
C GLY A 83 8.52 -10.95 -12.05
N ARG A 84 7.25 -10.66 -11.70
CA ARG A 84 6.92 -10.01 -10.43
C ARG A 84 7.10 -10.97 -9.25
N GLU A 85 7.40 -10.42 -8.08
CA GLU A 85 7.75 -11.12 -6.82
C GLU A 85 6.76 -12.24 -6.39
N ILE A 86 5.46 -12.08 -6.68
CA ILE A 86 4.43 -13.08 -6.35
C ILE A 86 4.35 -14.20 -7.40
N PRO A 87 4.27 -13.92 -8.72
CA PRO A 87 4.32 -14.98 -9.74
C PRO A 87 5.71 -15.64 -9.89
N SER A 88 6.81 -14.96 -9.53
CA SER A 88 8.16 -15.56 -9.49
C SER A 88 8.41 -16.47 -8.29
N GLY A 89 7.52 -16.45 -7.29
CA GLY A 89 7.62 -17.28 -6.08
C GLY A 89 8.62 -16.78 -5.04
N GLU A 90 9.18 -15.57 -5.21
CA GLU A 90 10.09 -14.97 -4.24
C GLU A 90 9.38 -14.57 -2.94
N VAL A 91 8.10 -14.21 -3.02
CA VAL A 91 7.26 -13.87 -1.85
C VAL A 91 6.02 -14.75 -1.82
N GLY A 92 5.83 -15.45 -0.71
CA GLY A 92 4.69 -16.33 -0.52
C GLY A 92 3.37 -15.54 -0.49
N VAL A 93 2.29 -16.10 -1.04
CA VAL A 93 0.95 -15.48 -0.96
C VAL A 93 0.56 -15.20 0.50
N ARG A 94 0.96 -16.07 1.43
CA ARG A 94 0.75 -15.86 2.87
C ARG A 94 1.50 -14.65 3.40
N GLU A 95 2.75 -14.44 2.99
CA GLU A 95 3.54 -13.26 3.39
C GLU A 95 2.93 -11.98 2.83
N ALA A 96 2.47 -12.00 1.58
CA ALA A 96 1.79 -10.87 0.96
C ALA A 96 0.47 -10.53 1.69
N VAL A 97 -0.33 -11.53 2.09
CA VAL A 97 -1.56 -11.34 2.88
C VAL A 97 -1.25 -10.78 4.26
N VAL A 98 -0.23 -11.30 4.94
CA VAL A 98 0.21 -10.78 6.25
C VAL A 98 0.64 -9.32 6.12
N PHE A 99 1.44 -9.00 5.10
CA PHE A 99 1.90 -7.63 4.83
C PHE A 99 0.73 -6.68 4.50
N CYS A 100 -0.23 -7.12 3.67
CA CYS A 100 -1.43 -6.34 3.36
C CYS A 100 -2.25 -6.08 4.64
N THR A 101 -2.46 -7.10 5.46
CA THR A 101 -3.22 -6.99 6.70
C THR A 101 -2.52 -6.06 7.70
N ALA A 102 -1.21 -6.21 7.88
CA ALA A 102 -0.41 -5.32 8.71
C ALA A 102 -0.46 -3.86 8.22
N SER A 103 -0.43 -3.64 6.91
CA SER A 103 -0.57 -2.30 6.32
C SER A 103 -1.96 -1.70 6.56
N CYS A 104 -3.04 -2.47 6.43
CA CYS A 104 -4.39 -2.02 6.76
C CYS A 104 -4.52 -1.66 8.25
N LEU A 105 -3.94 -2.46 9.15
CA LEU A 105 -3.95 -2.18 10.59
C LEU A 105 -3.16 -0.91 10.92
N LEU A 106 -2.00 -0.72 10.31
CA LEU A 106 -1.20 0.50 10.48
C LEU A 106 -1.93 1.74 9.96
N PHE A 107 -2.68 1.61 8.86
CA PHE A 107 -3.53 2.69 8.35
C PHE A 107 -4.62 3.06 9.35
N LEU A 108 -5.36 2.08 9.86
CA LEU A 108 -6.41 2.31 10.85
C LEU A 108 -5.86 2.92 12.15
N LEU A 109 -4.71 2.44 12.62
CA LEU A 109 -4.02 2.99 13.79
C LEU A 109 -3.64 4.45 13.57
N SER A 110 -3.07 4.76 12.40
CA SER A 110 -2.71 6.13 12.02
C SER A 110 -3.94 7.03 11.95
N SER A 111 -5.05 6.54 11.37
CA SER A 111 -6.33 7.27 11.32
C SER A 111 -6.92 7.51 12.69
N TRP A 112 -6.83 6.55 13.62
CA TRP A 112 -7.28 6.72 15.00
C TRP A 112 -6.50 7.83 15.71
N GLN A 113 -5.18 7.88 15.51
CA GLN A 113 -4.33 8.89 16.13
C GLN A 113 -4.50 10.29 15.53
N LEU A 114 -4.98 10.39 14.29
CA LEU A 114 -5.35 11.66 13.65
C LEU A 114 -6.70 12.20 14.13
N GLY A 115 -7.61 11.31 14.53
CA GLY A 115 -8.86 11.66 15.19
C GLY A 115 -10.04 10.76 14.83
N ALA A 116 -11.13 10.89 15.59
CA ALA A 116 -12.33 10.07 15.41
C ALA A 116 -12.94 10.19 14.00
N HIS A 117 -12.96 11.40 13.44
CA HIS A 117 -13.47 11.65 12.08
C HIS A 117 -12.67 10.88 11.02
N CYS A 118 -11.34 10.89 11.12
CA CYS A 118 -10.47 10.14 10.21
C CYS A 118 -10.70 8.63 10.33
N LEU A 119 -10.89 8.12 11.55
CA LEU A 119 -11.18 6.71 11.77
C LEU A 119 -12.52 6.26 11.18
N VAL A 120 -13.57 7.10 11.22
CA VAL A 120 -14.87 6.77 10.61
C VAL A 120 -14.76 6.68 9.08
N VAL A 121 -13.95 7.54 8.47
CA VAL A 121 -13.76 7.57 7.00
C VAL A 121 -12.77 6.49 6.53
N ALA A 122 -11.83 6.06 7.37
CA ALA A 122 -10.78 5.12 7.00
C ALA A 122 -11.28 3.77 6.43
N PRO A 123 -12.32 3.10 6.99
CA PRO A 123 -12.88 1.89 6.40
C PRO A 123 -13.41 2.11 4.98
N PHE A 124 -14.06 3.26 4.72
CA PHE A 124 -14.55 3.60 3.39
C PHE A 124 -13.39 3.76 2.39
N VAL A 125 -12.32 4.42 2.80
CA VAL A 125 -11.09 4.56 1.99
C VAL A 125 -10.48 3.21 1.68
N LEU A 126 -10.37 2.31 2.66
CA LEU A 126 -9.88 0.95 2.43
C LEU A 126 -10.76 0.17 1.46
N ILE A 127 -12.09 0.28 1.56
CA ILE A 127 -13.02 -0.37 0.63
C ILE A 127 -12.77 0.11 -0.80
N VAL A 128 -12.59 1.42 -1.02
CA VAL A 128 -12.30 1.96 -2.35
C VAL A 128 -10.95 1.48 -2.86
N LEU A 129 -9.89 1.58 -2.05
CA LEU A 129 -8.53 1.18 -2.42
C LEU A 129 -8.41 -0.32 -2.76
N LEU A 130 -9.02 -1.18 -1.96
CA LEU A 130 -9.01 -2.62 -2.18
C LEU A 130 -9.99 -3.01 -3.29
N GLY A 131 -11.17 -2.36 -3.31
CA GLY A 131 -12.22 -2.54 -4.31
C GLY A 131 -11.75 -2.24 -5.74
N TYR A 132 -10.90 -1.22 -5.91
CA TYR A 132 -10.26 -0.90 -7.20
C TYR A 132 -9.55 -2.11 -7.84
N SER A 133 -8.95 -3.00 -7.06
CA SER A 133 -8.31 -4.19 -7.63
C SER A 133 -9.29 -5.11 -8.34
N PHE A 134 -10.55 -5.14 -7.88
CA PHE A 134 -11.60 -5.95 -8.47
C PHE A 134 -12.23 -5.30 -9.70
N THR A 135 -12.23 -3.97 -9.81
CA THR A 135 -12.89 -3.27 -10.94
C THR A 135 -12.31 -3.69 -12.29
N LYS A 136 -11.00 -4.00 -12.33
CA LYS A 136 -10.31 -4.55 -13.51
C LYS A 136 -10.90 -5.84 -14.07
N ARG A 137 -11.63 -6.62 -13.25
CA ARG A 137 -12.27 -7.87 -13.68
C ARG A 137 -13.68 -7.67 -14.21
N PHE A 138 -14.36 -6.61 -13.77
CA PHE A 138 -15.78 -6.38 -14.08
C PHE A 138 -15.99 -5.27 -15.10
N THR A 139 -15.03 -4.36 -15.31
CA THR A 139 -15.29 -3.14 -16.08
C THR A 139 -14.02 -2.51 -16.66
N SER A 140 -14.06 -2.15 -17.96
CA SER A 140 -12.97 -1.44 -18.65
C SER A 140 -12.79 0.03 -18.19
N TYR A 141 -13.74 0.60 -17.43
CA TYR A 141 -13.65 1.93 -16.81
C TYR A 141 -12.76 1.99 -15.55
N SER A 142 -11.81 1.08 -15.40
CA SER A 142 -10.89 0.99 -14.25
C SER A 142 -9.92 2.19 -14.13
N HIS A 143 -10.08 3.24 -14.94
CA HIS A 143 -9.29 4.46 -14.87
C HIS A 143 -10.01 5.62 -14.15
N ILE A 144 -11.30 5.47 -13.83
CA ILE A 144 -12.12 6.51 -13.19
C ILE A 144 -12.11 6.38 -11.65
N VAL A 145 -11.90 5.16 -11.15
CA VAL A 145 -11.83 4.80 -9.72
C VAL A 145 -10.39 4.97 -9.22
#